data_AF-A0A956ABV2-F1
#
_entry.id   AF-A0A956ABV2-F1
#
_cell.length_a   1.000
_cell.length_b   1.000
_cell.length_c   1.000
_cell.angle_alpha   90.00
_cell.angle_beta   90.00
_cell.angle_gamma   90.00
#
_symmetry.space_group_name_H-M   'P 1'
#
loop_
_entity.id
_entity.type
_entity.pdbx_description
1 polymer ?
#
loop_
_entity_poly.entity_id
_entity_poly.type
_entity_poly.pdbx_seq_one_letter_code
_entity_poly.pdbx_strand_id
1 'polypeptide(L)'
;MDRSRILVSFLVLFFVAPHAGCSGGTTIGADADAKVVSDPWPRGTSWTILIYQHADNNLEPFILQDLGELVGVHPSPNVEIIVQIDRSPLHSSEPIGSIADFTTVKRFRLTAVGLEELADLGELNSSDVGTLADFIHWGITTYPADRYALFLEDHGASWSGFGQDDTSNGDNLTLAELESAIAQGLRDTGLEKFHLVGFDACLMSGFEVASAISSVAHYLVASQDLEPGSGWNYGALAALTDPTRTPLELARAIVDGFKAQYDLTKETEYTLSILDLSEISGLRAAIERFSAFARGVIKQTAPAIALQLSKVETYNQTRDPARASYVVDLHHLMRLVAESSPLLAEVAADVRTAVEALVAYDVRGVSRPNGRGLSIYFPPKRYYRADYDVIAGTSSWRAFIQAFHQTIDETATAPIFLNPDKLAYLTESPDHVEIRGQLDAATVRDVSSVVLTFSIFADGPDQFVLGEKQATLIGAQVIVDYDYSIVELTQGASQTYGYFTEQRDAEGNTTIAIPFDYGPDDIDVQYVEWRLKYDPAGTLKSSEFYGYSETGVAALQPEAGQRLFPTSIVIDAEGNGQSLQTDVSFDAGQPIAVRLATLMELGGGYEVLLLLTAENAKGDLDFVSNSVTLDPQ
;
A
#
# COMPACT_ATOMS: atom_id res chain seq x y z
N MET A 1 -6.13 -56.38 -3.04
CA MET A 1 -5.08 -57.25 -2.48
C MET A 1 -3.82 -56.96 -3.29
N ASP A 2 -2.70 -56.45 -2.80
CA ASP A 2 -2.18 -56.14 -1.47
C ASP A 2 -1.15 -54.99 -1.62
N ARG A 3 -0.87 -54.31 -0.52
CA ARG A 3 -0.19 -53.02 -0.33
C ARG A 3 1.33 -53.13 -0.35
N SER A 4 2.01 -52.01 -0.65
CA SER A 4 3.30 -51.55 -0.09
C SER A 4 3.64 -50.17 -0.69
N ARG A 5 3.10 -49.05 -0.17
CA ARG A 5 3.79 -48.07 0.71
C ARG A 5 5.28 -47.84 0.42
N ILE A 6 5.63 -46.70 -0.17
CA ILE A 6 6.93 -46.04 -0.02
C ILE A 6 6.66 -44.62 0.51
N LEU A 7 7.13 -44.39 1.74
CA LEU A 7 7.27 -43.10 2.39
C LEU A 7 8.48 -42.40 1.78
N VAL A 8 8.37 -41.13 1.39
CA VAL A 8 9.53 -40.27 1.11
C VAL A 8 9.56 -39.19 2.19
N SER A 9 10.49 -39.37 3.14
CA SER A 9 10.89 -38.33 4.10
C SER A 9 12.06 -37.56 3.49
N PHE A 10 11.93 -36.23 3.37
CA PHE A 10 13.05 -35.35 3.02
C PHE A 10 13.75 -34.90 4.31
N LEU A 11 14.99 -35.35 4.48
CA LEU A 11 15.93 -34.89 5.49
C LEU A 11 16.99 -34.04 4.75
N VAL A 12 16.95 -32.72 4.93
CA VAL A 12 17.98 -31.81 4.38
C VAL A 12 19.09 -31.68 5.43
N LEU A 13 20.24 -32.30 5.17
CA LEU A 13 21.48 -32.07 5.91
C LEU A 13 22.36 -31.09 5.11
N PHE A 14 22.63 -29.92 5.71
CA PHE A 14 23.65 -28.99 5.21
C PHE A 14 25.06 -29.54 5.51
N PHE A 15 25.86 -29.77 4.48
CA PHE A 15 27.31 -29.92 4.60
C PHE A 15 27.99 -28.71 3.97
N VAL A 16 28.64 -27.91 4.82
CA VAL A 16 29.55 -26.83 4.43
C VAL A 16 30.92 -27.44 4.13
N ALA A 17 31.46 -27.18 2.94
CA ALA A 17 32.89 -27.33 2.67
C ALA A 17 33.37 -26.20 1.74
N PRO A 18 34.52 -25.56 2.01
CA PRO A 18 34.98 -24.38 1.29
C PRO A 18 35.84 -24.78 0.09
N HIS A 19 35.65 -24.15 -1.07
CA HIS A 19 36.66 -24.17 -2.14
C HIS A 19 36.77 -22.80 -2.82
N ALA A 20 38.02 -22.35 -2.89
CA ALA A 20 38.47 -21.09 -3.44
C ALA A 20 38.40 -21.06 -4.98
N GLY A 21 38.03 -19.88 -5.49
CA GLY A 21 38.60 -19.21 -6.65
C GLY A 21 38.57 -19.90 -8.03
N CYS A 22 37.75 -19.36 -8.92
CA CYS A 22 38.22 -18.89 -10.23
C CYS A 22 37.22 -17.92 -10.87
N SER A 23 37.79 -16.87 -11.45
CA SER A 23 37.19 -15.77 -12.19
C SER A 23 36.39 -16.20 -13.43
N GLY A 24 35.24 -15.59 -13.64
CA GLY A 24 34.50 -15.65 -14.89
C GLY A 24 33.26 -14.78 -14.79
N GLY A 25 33.32 -13.57 -15.33
CA GLY A 25 32.24 -12.60 -15.27
C GLY A 25 30.99 -13.08 -15.99
N THR A 26 29.86 -12.90 -15.32
CA THR A 26 28.55 -12.78 -15.95
C THR A 26 27.87 -11.60 -15.27
N THR A 27 27.75 -10.51 -16.02
CA THR A 27 27.03 -9.31 -15.63
C THR A 27 25.58 -9.67 -15.32
N ILE A 28 25.22 -9.58 -14.04
CA ILE A 28 23.83 -9.51 -13.59
C ILE A 28 23.28 -8.15 -14.07
N GLY A 29 22.02 -8.15 -14.51
CA GLY A 29 21.37 -7.05 -15.21
C GLY A 29 21.51 -5.70 -14.50
N ALA A 30 21.68 -4.66 -15.30
CA ALA A 30 21.85 -3.28 -14.87
C ALA A 30 20.70 -2.83 -13.97
N ASP A 31 21.04 -2.43 -12.75
CA ASP A 31 20.25 -1.51 -11.95
C ASP A 31 19.93 -0.27 -12.79
N ALA A 32 18.67 0.19 -12.70
CA ALA A 32 18.26 1.47 -13.27
C ALA A 32 19.20 2.57 -12.78
N ASP A 33 19.58 3.47 -13.69
CA ASP A 33 20.54 4.56 -13.51
C ASP A 33 20.35 5.32 -12.18
N ALA A 34 21.08 4.93 -11.14
CA ALA A 34 21.13 5.69 -9.90
C ALA A 34 21.74 7.07 -10.21
N LYS A 35 20.92 8.11 -10.08
CA LYS A 35 21.37 9.50 -10.16
C LYS A 35 22.51 9.68 -9.15
N VAL A 36 23.71 10.03 -9.62
CA VAL A 36 24.81 10.43 -8.74
C VAL A 36 24.47 11.82 -8.19
N VAL A 37 23.64 11.85 -7.15
CA VAL A 37 23.37 13.06 -6.38
C VAL A 37 24.55 13.27 -5.45
N SER A 38 25.29 14.37 -5.63
CA SER A 38 26.33 14.77 -4.69
C SER A 38 25.67 15.31 -3.42
N ASP A 39 25.90 14.67 -2.28
CA ASP A 39 25.39 15.14 -0.99
C ASP A 39 26.01 16.52 -0.66
N PRO A 40 25.22 17.59 -0.51
CA PRO A 40 25.74 18.94 -0.26
C PRO A 40 26.25 19.12 1.18
N TRP A 41 26.01 18.15 2.06
CA TRP A 41 26.35 18.23 3.46
C TRP A 41 27.79 17.76 3.73
N PRO A 42 28.68 18.63 4.26
CA PRO A 42 30.05 18.23 4.59
C PRO A 42 30.04 17.14 5.67
N ARG A 43 30.98 16.17 5.62
CA ARG A 43 31.05 15.10 6.61
C ARG A 43 31.05 15.65 8.04
N GLY A 44 30.00 15.30 8.79
CA GLY A 44 29.90 15.58 10.23
C GLY A 44 30.72 14.56 11.01
N THR A 45 30.76 14.69 12.33
CA THR A 45 31.49 13.76 13.22
C THR A 45 30.60 13.04 14.23
N SER A 46 29.32 13.40 14.30
CA SER A 46 28.33 12.84 15.22
C SER A 46 26.90 12.85 14.64
N TRP A 47 26.05 11.95 15.15
CA TRP A 47 24.63 11.84 14.81
C TRP A 47 23.77 11.67 16.06
N THR A 48 22.56 12.22 16.04
CA THR A 48 21.47 11.83 16.93
C THR A 48 20.29 11.35 16.07
N ILE A 49 19.86 10.10 16.27
CA ILE A 49 18.72 9.49 15.61
C ILE A 49 17.60 9.39 16.63
N LEU A 50 16.48 10.04 16.33
CA LEU A 50 15.25 9.97 17.12
C LEU A 50 14.28 9.04 16.41
N ILE A 51 13.81 8.01 17.10
CA ILE A 51 12.83 7.04 16.60
C ILE A 51 11.58 7.20 17.46
N TYR A 52 10.45 7.51 16.83
CA TYR A 52 9.18 7.75 17.49
C TYR A 52 8.19 6.71 17.00
N GLN A 53 7.81 5.80 17.89
CA GLN A 53 7.06 4.60 17.57
C GLN A 53 5.69 4.63 18.26
N HIS A 54 4.65 4.62 17.46
CA HIS A 54 3.26 4.50 17.91
C HIS A 54 2.89 3.01 17.96
N ALA A 55 3.14 2.37 19.09
CA ALA A 55 2.76 0.96 19.32
C ALA A 55 1.49 0.85 20.17
N ASP A 56 0.70 1.92 20.28
CA ASP A 56 -0.64 1.88 20.84
C ASP A 56 -1.70 1.59 19.76
N ASN A 57 -1.46 0.52 18.99
CA ASN A 57 -2.39 -0.01 17.99
C ASN A 57 -1.93 -1.41 17.52
N ASN A 58 -2.63 -1.96 16.53
CA ASN A 58 -2.39 -3.30 15.98
C ASN A 58 -1.01 -3.52 15.31
N LEU A 59 -0.15 -2.50 15.20
CA LEU A 59 1.23 -2.62 14.76
C LEU A 59 2.23 -2.91 15.89
N GLU A 60 1.80 -2.89 17.16
CA GLU A 60 2.68 -3.19 18.30
C GLU A 60 3.57 -4.44 18.09
N PRO A 61 3.04 -5.60 17.63
CA PRO A 61 3.88 -6.78 17.44
C PRO A 61 5.02 -6.61 16.42
N PHE A 62 4.84 -5.75 15.41
CA PHE A 62 5.86 -5.45 14.41
C PHE A 62 6.89 -4.48 14.97
N ILE A 63 6.44 -3.40 15.61
CA ILE A 63 7.32 -2.40 16.24
C ILE A 63 8.23 -3.05 17.31
N LEU A 64 7.72 -4.04 18.05
CA LEU A 64 8.54 -4.80 19.00
C LEU A 64 9.60 -5.68 18.31
N GLN A 65 9.35 -6.17 17.09
CA GLN A 65 10.35 -6.87 16.29
C GLN A 65 11.45 -5.90 15.84
N ASP A 66 11.08 -4.70 15.40
CA ASP A 66 12.01 -3.64 14.98
C ASP A 66 12.91 -3.15 16.12
N LEU A 67 12.36 -3.05 17.33
CA LEU A 67 13.18 -2.85 18.53
C LEU A 67 14.18 -4.00 18.77
N GLY A 68 13.78 -5.22 18.47
CA GLY A 68 14.67 -6.39 18.49
C GLY A 68 15.82 -6.29 17.48
N GLU A 69 15.54 -5.79 16.27
CA GLU A 69 16.56 -5.53 15.26
C GLU A 69 17.54 -4.44 15.70
N LEU A 70 17.02 -3.34 16.27
CA LEU A 70 17.80 -2.23 16.82
C LEU A 70 18.81 -2.67 17.88
N VAL A 71 18.45 -3.63 18.74
CA VAL A 71 19.38 -4.17 19.77
C VAL A 71 20.62 -4.83 19.14
N GLY A 72 20.52 -5.31 17.90
CA GLY A 72 21.65 -5.85 17.14
C GLY A 72 22.60 -4.80 16.57
N VAL A 73 22.23 -3.52 16.61
CA VAL A 73 23.02 -2.42 16.06
C VAL A 73 24.07 -1.94 17.07
N HIS A 74 25.30 -1.76 16.58
CA HIS A 74 26.42 -1.26 17.38
C HIS A 74 26.99 -0.01 16.72
N PRO A 75 26.38 1.17 16.93
CA PRO A 75 26.80 2.39 16.25
C PRO A 75 28.12 2.92 16.84
N SER A 76 28.71 3.91 16.16
CA SER A 76 29.91 4.59 16.68
C SER A 76 29.62 5.29 18.02
N PRO A 77 30.60 5.48 18.92
CA PRO A 77 30.42 6.24 20.17
C PRO A 77 29.98 7.71 19.99
N ASN A 78 30.07 8.25 18.78
CA ASN A 78 29.58 9.60 18.46
C ASN A 78 28.14 9.61 17.91
N VAL A 79 27.42 8.51 18.06
CA VAL A 79 26.06 8.34 17.54
C VAL A 79 25.15 7.99 18.70
N GLU A 80 24.10 8.79 18.86
CA GLU A 80 23.03 8.54 19.83
C GLU A 80 21.80 8.05 19.08
N ILE A 81 21.26 6.89 19.47
CA ILE A 81 19.98 6.38 18.96
C ILE A 81 19.01 6.34 20.14
N ILE A 82 17.97 7.16 20.04
CA ILE A 82 16.99 7.41 21.10
C ILE A 82 15.62 7.02 20.57
N VAL A 83 14.91 6.21 21.33
CA VAL A 83 13.57 5.74 20.99
C VAL A 83 12.57 6.29 22.00
N GLN A 84 11.44 6.81 21.53
CA GLN A 84 10.22 6.93 22.33
C GLN A 84 9.18 5.99 21.74
N ILE A 85 8.70 5.07 22.56
CA ILE A 85 7.67 4.10 22.18
C ILE A 85 6.50 4.23 23.14
N ASP A 86 5.31 4.20 22.57
CA ASP A 86 4.04 4.14 23.27
C ASP A 86 3.42 2.77 23.07
N ARG A 87 3.16 2.01 24.14
CA ARG A 87 2.70 0.63 24.05
C ARG A 87 1.28 0.50 24.57
N SER A 88 0.50 -0.33 23.88
CA SER A 88 -0.90 -0.56 24.21
C SER A 88 -1.12 -1.54 25.37
N PRO A 89 -2.18 -1.38 26.18
CA PRO A 89 -2.75 -2.47 26.97
C PRO A 89 -3.58 -3.47 26.13
N LEU A 90 -3.79 -3.23 24.83
CA LEU A 90 -4.74 -3.97 24.00
C LEU A 90 -4.12 -5.01 23.06
N HIS A 91 -2.86 -4.85 22.63
CA HIS A 91 -2.33 -5.60 21.47
C HIS A 91 -1.26 -6.64 21.81
N SER A 92 -0.25 -6.31 22.60
CA SER A 92 0.84 -7.25 22.94
C SER A 92 1.24 -7.19 24.41
N SER A 93 1.62 -8.35 24.95
CA SER A 93 2.28 -8.47 26.26
C SER A 93 3.73 -8.96 26.14
N GLU A 94 4.31 -8.93 24.94
CA GLU A 94 5.65 -9.44 24.69
C GLU A 94 6.72 -8.50 25.29
N PRO A 95 7.78 -9.04 25.94
CA PRO A 95 8.87 -8.23 26.46
C PRO A 95 9.84 -7.80 25.35
N ILE A 96 10.54 -6.67 25.56
CA ILE A 96 11.62 -6.20 24.67
C ILE A 96 12.97 -6.62 25.26
N GLY A 97 13.46 -7.79 24.86
CA GLY A 97 14.71 -8.34 25.39
C GLY A 97 14.65 -8.57 26.91
N SER A 98 15.31 -7.69 27.68
CA SER A 98 15.27 -7.74 29.17
C SER A 98 14.29 -6.76 29.81
N ILE A 99 13.64 -5.92 29.00
CA ILE A 99 12.62 -4.97 29.45
C ILE A 99 11.30 -5.72 29.52
N ALA A 100 10.70 -5.75 30.70
CA ALA A 100 9.39 -6.35 30.89
C ALA A 100 8.30 -5.58 30.13
N ASP A 101 7.18 -6.25 29.90
CA ASP A 101 5.98 -5.64 29.34
C ASP A 101 5.54 -4.35 30.08
N PHE A 102 5.03 -3.38 29.33
CA PHE A 102 4.51 -2.10 29.82
C PHE A 102 3.47 -1.52 28.86
N THR A 103 2.61 -0.64 29.37
CA THR A 103 1.45 -0.08 28.65
C THR A 103 1.41 1.44 28.81
N THR A 104 2.55 2.08 28.61
CA THR A 104 2.76 3.53 28.78
C THR A 104 3.79 4.02 27.77
N VAL A 105 3.98 5.33 27.65
CA VAL A 105 5.06 5.92 26.86
C VAL A 105 6.38 5.88 27.61
N LYS A 106 7.41 5.29 26.98
CA LYS A 106 8.76 5.22 27.52
C LYS A 106 9.82 5.70 26.54
N ARG A 107 10.91 6.23 27.10
CA ARG A 107 12.12 6.61 26.35
C ARG A 107 13.25 5.64 26.61
N PHE A 108 13.91 5.22 25.56
CA PHE A 108 15.07 4.33 25.60
C PHE A 108 16.26 4.92 24.84
N ARG A 109 17.46 4.54 25.28
CA ARG A 109 18.71 4.76 24.54
C ARG A 109 19.29 3.42 24.12
N LEU A 110 19.69 3.29 22.87
CA LEU A 110 20.46 2.13 22.45
C LEU A 110 21.89 2.22 23.01
N THR A 111 22.32 1.15 23.69
CA THR A 111 23.69 1.00 24.21
C THR A 111 24.33 -0.27 23.68
N ALA A 112 25.62 -0.47 23.95
CA ALA A 112 26.35 -1.68 23.55
C ALA A 112 25.79 -3.00 24.15
N VAL A 113 24.93 -2.90 25.18
CA VAL A 113 24.32 -4.06 25.85
C VAL A 113 22.79 -4.14 25.64
N GLY A 114 22.24 -3.30 24.77
CA GLY A 114 20.80 -3.22 24.47
C GLY A 114 20.18 -1.88 24.86
N LEU A 115 18.86 -1.84 24.97
CA LEU A 115 18.09 -0.64 25.29
C LEU A 115 18.16 -0.32 26.80
N GLU A 116 18.59 0.90 27.12
CA GLU A 116 18.58 1.49 28.47
C GLU A 116 17.33 2.37 28.63
N GLU A 117 16.47 2.07 29.60
CA GLU A 117 15.31 2.91 29.94
C GLU A 117 15.79 4.25 30.52
N LEU A 118 15.36 5.35 29.91
CA LEU A 118 15.69 6.72 30.32
C LEU A 118 14.57 7.37 31.14
N ALA A 119 13.32 7.12 30.75
CA ALA A 119 12.14 7.69 31.39
C ALA A 119 10.88 6.85 31.10
N ASP A 120 9.95 6.88 32.05
CA ASP A 120 8.55 6.49 31.89
C ASP A 120 7.71 7.77 32.01
N LEU A 121 7.02 8.12 30.93
CA LEU A 121 6.25 9.36 30.82
C LEU A 121 4.78 9.15 31.23
N GLY A 122 4.39 7.91 31.56
CA GLY A 122 2.99 7.52 31.68
C GLY A 122 2.31 7.44 30.33
N GLU A 123 0.99 7.29 30.37
CA GLU A 123 0.15 7.25 29.17
C GLU A 123 0.05 8.65 28.53
N LEU A 124 0.30 8.75 27.23
CA LEU A 124 0.24 9.99 26.47
C LEU A 124 -0.30 9.68 25.08
N ASN A 125 -1.14 10.58 24.54
CA ASN A 125 -1.51 10.51 23.13
C ASN A 125 -0.27 10.73 22.26
N SER A 126 0.19 9.69 21.58
CA SER A 126 1.34 9.72 20.67
C SER A 126 1.06 10.49 19.39
N SER A 127 -0.22 10.71 19.09
CA SER A 127 -0.71 11.53 17.98
C SER A 127 -1.07 12.96 18.40
N ASP A 128 -0.67 13.38 19.60
CA ASP A 128 -0.71 14.79 20.00
C ASP A 128 0.51 15.58 19.50
N VAL A 129 0.26 16.78 19.00
CA VAL A 129 1.30 17.72 18.53
C VAL A 129 2.35 18.00 19.62
N GLY A 130 1.92 18.10 20.87
CA GLY A 130 2.77 18.37 22.02
C GLY A 130 3.68 17.20 22.37
N THR A 131 3.18 15.96 22.30
CA THR A 131 3.96 14.75 22.61
C THR A 131 5.15 14.59 21.67
N LEU A 132 4.92 14.68 20.35
CA LEU A 132 6.00 14.61 19.35
C LEU A 132 6.96 15.81 19.46
N ALA A 133 6.43 17.02 19.66
CA ALA A 133 7.24 18.22 19.84
C ALA A 133 8.18 18.13 21.06
N ASP A 134 7.67 17.62 22.19
CA ASP A 134 8.47 17.43 23.40
C ASP A 134 9.59 16.42 23.17
N PHE A 135 9.30 15.28 22.52
CA PHE A 135 10.31 14.27 22.22
C PHE A 135 11.44 14.84 21.35
N ILE A 136 11.09 15.56 20.29
CA ILE A 136 12.06 16.19 19.39
C ILE A 136 12.92 17.20 20.14
N HIS A 137 12.28 18.13 20.86
CA HIS A 137 12.99 19.19 21.59
C HIS A 137 13.92 18.59 22.66
N TRP A 138 13.39 17.68 23.48
CA TRP A 138 14.16 17.00 24.53
C TRP A 138 15.32 16.19 23.94
N GLY A 139 15.08 15.44 22.87
CA GLY A 139 16.11 14.61 22.22
C GLY A 139 17.27 15.45 21.68
N ILE A 140 16.97 16.53 20.96
CA ILE A 140 18.00 17.41 20.38
C ILE A 140 18.79 18.15 21.48
N THR A 141 18.10 18.66 22.51
CA THR A 141 18.74 19.43 23.58
C THR A 141 19.56 18.55 24.55
N THR A 142 19.15 17.31 24.76
CA THR A 142 19.85 16.35 25.64
C THR A 142 21.03 15.70 24.92
N TYR A 143 20.89 15.40 23.62
CA TYR A 143 21.89 14.71 22.82
C TYR A 143 22.31 15.56 21.62
N PRO A 144 23.12 16.62 21.84
CA PRO A 144 23.56 17.49 20.76
C PRO A 144 24.53 16.76 19.82
N ALA A 145 24.32 16.92 18.52
CA ALA A 145 25.12 16.30 17.46
C ALA A 145 25.26 17.23 16.24
N ASP A 146 26.16 16.89 15.32
CA ASP A 146 26.31 17.61 14.06
C ASP A 146 25.13 17.35 13.12
N ARG A 147 24.46 16.20 13.27
CA ARG A 147 23.41 15.71 12.37
C ARG A 147 22.28 15.04 13.13
N TYR A 148 21.08 15.16 12.57
CA TYR A 148 19.85 14.69 13.19
C TYR A 148 18.96 13.99 12.17
N ALA A 149 18.46 12.82 12.56
CA ALA A 149 17.38 12.14 11.85
C ALA A 149 16.18 11.92 12.79
N LEU A 150 14.98 11.96 12.24
CA LEU A 150 13.74 11.58 12.91
C LEU A 150 13.05 10.49 12.09
N PHE A 151 12.82 9.33 12.69
CA PHE A 151 12.06 8.23 12.11
C PHE A 151 10.73 8.11 12.85
N LEU A 152 9.66 8.02 12.08
CA LEU A 152 8.27 7.96 12.51
C LEU A 152 7.74 6.61 12.03
N GLU A 153 7.26 5.77 12.94
CA GLU A 153 6.87 4.39 12.66
C GLU A 153 5.45 4.14 13.13
N ASP A 154 4.54 3.89 12.18
CA ASP A 154 3.13 3.53 12.41
C ASP A 154 2.34 3.33 11.09
N HIS A 155 1.01 3.25 11.19
CA HIS A 155 0.05 3.51 10.13
C HIS A 155 0.30 4.83 9.40
N GLY A 156 0.15 4.78 8.09
CA GLY A 156 0.16 5.96 7.23
C GLY A 156 -1.04 5.97 6.28
N ALA A 157 -1.53 7.17 5.97
CA ALA A 157 -2.72 7.36 5.15
C ALA A 157 -2.53 8.45 4.09
N SER A 158 -1.29 8.57 3.60
CA SER A 158 -0.89 9.59 2.63
C SER A 158 -1.24 10.99 3.13
N TRP A 159 -2.00 11.76 2.36
CA TRP A 159 -2.40 13.13 2.70
C TRP A 159 -3.36 13.22 3.90
N SER A 160 -3.98 12.10 4.32
CA SER A 160 -4.91 12.10 5.46
C SER A 160 -4.18 12.16 6.81
N GLY A 161 -2.92 11.72 6.87
CA GLY A 161 -2.12 11.80 8.10
C GLY A 161 -1.30 10.54 8.38
N PHE A 162 -0.83 10.45 9.62
CA PHE A 162 0.03 9.39 10.16
C PHE A 162 -0.15 9.23 11.68
N GLY A 163 0.11 8.03 12.17
CA GLY A 163 0.21 7.73 13.59
C GLY A 163 -1.17 7.49 14.23
N GLN A 164 -1.66 6.27 14.31
CA GLN A 164 -2.89 5.91 15.02
C GLN A 164 -2.62 5.60 16.50
N ASP A 165 -3.45 6.13 17.39
CA ASP A 165 -3.40 5.89 18.83
C ASP A 165 -4.76 5.39 19.35
N ASP A 166 -4.87 4.10 19.64
CA ASP A 166 -6.12 3.42 19.96
C ASP A 166 -6.66 3.81 21.33
N THR A 167 -5.81 4.00 22.35
CA THR A 167 -6.29 4.43 23.67
C THR A 167 -6.64 5.92 23.72
N SER A 168 -6.29 6.69 22.70
CA SER A 168 -6.70 8.09 22.49
C SER A 168 -7.91 8.27 21.56
N ASN A 169 -8.74 7.24 21.40
CA ASN A 169 -9.91 7.18 20.50
C ASN A 169 -9.55 7.12 19.01
N GLY A 170 -8.46 6.43 18.67
CA GLY A 170 -7.97 6.34 17.30
C GLY A 170 -7.53 7.71 16.78
N ASP A 171 -6.85 8.51 17.60
CA ASP A 171 -6.36 9.82 17.17
C ASP A 171 -5.23 9.66 16.15
N ASN A 172 -5.08 10.65 15.26
CA ASN A 172 -4.08 10.61 14.21
C ASN A 172 -3.60 11.99 13.78
N LEU A 173 -2.29 12.16 13.60
CA LEU A 173 -1.71 13.44 13.21
C LEU A 173 -2.03 13.75 11.76
N THR A 174 -2.74 14.87 11.52
CA THR A 174 -2.85 15.43 10.17
C THR A 174 -1.51 15.92 9.65
N LEU A 175 -1.35 16.12 8.34
CA LEU A 175 -0.11 16.68 7.78
C LEU A 175 0.26 18.06 8.36
N ALA A 176 -0.75 18.88 8.70
CA ALA A 176 -0.53 20.19 9.32
C ALA A 176 -0.05 20.05 10.77
N GLU A 177 -0.55 19.05 11.50
CA GLU A 177 -0.12 18.75 12.86
C GLU A 177 1.27 18.13 12.90
N LEU A 178 1.63 17.26 11.95
CA LEU A 178 3.00 16.76 11.76
C LEU A 178 3.98 17.90 11.52
N GLU A 179 3.70 18.77 10.53
CA GLU A 179 4.53 19.95 10.26
C GLU A 179 4.65 20.80 11.53
N SER A 180 3.52 21.06 12.20
CA SER A 180 3.49 21.84 13.42
C SER A 180 4.38 21.22 14.48
N ALA A 181 4.14 19.96 14.87
CA ALA A 181 4.84 19.24 15.93
C ALA A 181 6.36 19.25 15.72
N ILE A 182 6.81 18.94 14.52
CA ILE A 182 8.24 18.95 14.18
C ILE A 182 8.79 20.38 14.27
N ALA A 183 8.11 21.36 13.68
CA ALA A 183 8.51 22.76 13.78
C ALA A 183 8.52 23.27 15.23
N GLN A 184 7.60 22.80 16.08
CA GLN A 184 7.54 23.15 17.50
C GLN A 184 8.73 22.57 18.26
N GLY A 185 9.05 21.29 18.02
CA GLY A 185 10.16 20.61 18.66
C GLY A 185 11.53 21.19 18.26
N LEU A 186 11.65 21.73 17.05
CA LEU A 186 12.87 22.37 16.56
C LEU A 186 13.14 23.76 17.18
N ARG A 187 12.12 24.43 17.73
CA ARG A 187 12.29 25.79 18.30
C ARG A 187 13.33 25.81 19.41
N ASP A 188 14.13 26.87 19.43
CA ASP A 188 15.17 27.11 20.43
C ASP A 188 16.26 26.02 20.56
N THR A 189 16.27 25.00 19.69
CA THR A 189 17.30 23.96 19.65
C THR A 189 18.56 24.36 18.88
N GLY A 190 18.44 25.35 17.99
CA GLY A 190 19.48 25.74 17.04
C GLY A 190 19.51 24.92 15.74
N LEU A 191 18.64 23.90 15.61
CA LEU A 191 18.43 23.15 14.38
C LEU A 191 17.26 23.73 13.58
N GLU A 192 17.49 24.15 12.34
CA GLU A 192 16.43 24.70 11.49
C GLU A 192 15.56 23.60 10.86
N LYS A 193 16.20 22.50 10.43
CA LYS A 193 15.56 21.33 9.81
C LYS A 193 16.30 20.07 10.17
N PHE A 194 15.59 18.95 10.23
CA PHE A 194 16.19 17.64 10.24
C PHE A 194 16.99 17.39 8.96
N HIS A 195 18.11 16.69 9.09
CA HIS A 195 18.87 16.27 7.92
C HIS A 195 18.14 15.15 7.16
N LEU A 196 17.41 14.30 7.90
CA LEU A 196 16.63 13.20 7.37
C LEU A 196 15.37 13.02 8.22
N VAL A 197 14.21 12.95 7.56
CA VAL A 197 12.98 12.43 8.16
C VAL A 197 12.62 11.14 7.44
N GLY A 198 12.19 10.14 8.20
CA GLY A 198 11.77 8.85 7.70
C GLY A 198 10.37 8.52 8.17
N PHE A 199 9.55 7.95 7.28
CA PHE A 199 8.30 7.30 7.64
C PHE A 199 8.43 5.82 7.31
N ASP A 200 8.52 4.99 8.35
CA ASP A 200 8.26 3.56 8.29
C ASP A 200 6.74 3.39 8.44
N ALA A 201 6.06 3.74 7.36
CA ALA A 201 4.61 3.88 7.29
C ALA A 201 4.10 3.86 5.85
N CYS A 202 2.86 3.35 5.72
CA CYS A 202 2.18 3.22 4.43
C CYS A 202 1.92 4.58 3.75
N LEU A 203 2.14 4.64 2.42
CA LEU A 203 1.67 5.73 1.53
C LEU A 203 2.26 7.13 1.80
N MET A 204 3.33 7.24 2.59
CA MET A 204 3.90 8.54 3.00
C MET A 204 4.79 9.21 1.94
N SER A 205 5.12 8.55 0.83
CA SER A 205 5.82 9.15 -0.31
C SER A 205 4.87 9.79 -1.31
N GLY A 206 4.09 10.77 -0.84
CA GLY A 206 3.16 11.57 -1.63
C GLY A 206 3.61 13.03 -1.78
N PHE A 207 3.18 13.69 -2.86
CA PHE A 207 3.43 15.12 -3.09
C PHE A 207 2.94 16.00 -1.94
N GLU A 208 1.81 15.65 -1.35
CA GLU A 208 1.19 16.31 -0.20
C GLU A 208 2.08 16.21 1.05
N VAL A 209 2.56 15.00 1.34
CA VAL A 209 3.44 14.73 2.49
C VAL A 209 4.79 15.42 2.30
N ALA A 210 5.44 15.23 1.15
CA ALA A 210 6.70 15.91 0.82
C ALA A 210 6.56 17.44 0.90
N SER A 211 5.39 17.97 0.52
CA SER A 211 5.09 19.38 0.66
C SER A 211 5.03 19.84 2.12
N ALA A 212 4.33 19.12 3.01
CA ALA A 212 4.25 19.46 4.42
C ALA A 212 5.62 19.36 5.12
N ILE A 213 6.36 18.29 4.85
CA ILE A 213 7.64 17.99 5.54
C ILE A 213 8.81 18.86 5.03
N SER A 214 8.71 19.42 3.82
CA SER A 214 9.78 20.24 3.23
C SER A 214 10.18 21.48 4.04
N SER A 215 9.32 21.99 4.92
CA SER A 215 9.66 23.12 5.80
C SER A 215 10.54 22.70 6.99
N VAL A 216 10.57 21.42 7.35
CA VAL A 216 11.23 20.91 8.56
C VAL A 216 12.29 19.83 8.32
N ALA A 217 12.48 19.37 7.08
CA ALA A 217 13.51 18.39 6.72
C ALA A 217 14.22 18.69 5.39
N HIS A 218 15.39 18.08 5.20
CA HIS A 218 16.16 18.13 3.95
C HIS A 218 15.95 16.91 3.06
N TYR A 219 15.96 15.71 3.64
CA TYR A 219 15.61 14.47 2.95
C TYR A 219 14.40 13.82 3.61
N LEU A 220 13.58 13.16 2.81
CA LEU A 220 12.46 12.33 3.24
C LEU A 220 12.66 10.91 2.71
N VAL A 221 12.56 9.90 3.57
CA VAL A 221 12.46 8.48 3.16
C VAL A 221 11.05 7.99 3.46
N ALA A 222 10.35 7.49 2.44
CA ALA A 222 8.98 7.01 2.57
C ALA A 222 8.57 6.10 1.40
N SER A 223 7.49 5.33 1.57
CA SER A 223 6.90 4.46 0.53
C SER A 223 5.71 5.12 -0.16
N GLN A 224 5.56 4.92 -1.48
CA GLN A 224 4.34 5.30 -2.21
C GLN A 224 3.18 4.36 -1.91
N ASP A 225 3.51 3.14 -1.47
CA ASP A 225 2.64 1.99 -1.34
C ASP A 225 2.39 1.63 0.12
N LEU A 226 1.58 0.59 0.34
CA LEU A 226 1.58 -0.10 1.62
C LEU A 226 2.97 -0.69 1.86
N GLU A 227 3.45 -0.58 3.09
CA GLU A 227 4.66 -1.25 3.52
C GLU A 227 4.31 -2.63 4.06
N PRO A 228 5.06 -3.69 3.68
CA PRO A 228 4.91 -5.00 4.31
C PRO A 228 5.08 -4.90 5.83
N GLY A 229 4.47 -5.81 6.59
CA GLY A 229 4.38 -5.67 8.04
C GLY A 229 5.71 -5.63 8.79
N SER A 230 6.78 -6.18 8.24
CA SER A 230 8.12 -6.08 8.84
C SER A 230 8.79 -4.71 8.67
N GLY A 231 8.12 -3.72 8.10
CA GLY A 231 8.61 -2.35 8.02
C GLY A 231 10.01 -2.21 7.41
N TRP A 232 10.82 -1.33 7.99
CA TRP A 232 12.21 -1.14 7.63
C TRP A 232 13.14 -2.15 8.30
N ASN A 233 14.26 -2.46 7.65
CA ASN A 233 15.35 -3.18 8.30
C ASN A 233 16.15 -2.21 9.19
N TYR A 234 15.82 -2.11 10.47
CA TYR A 234 16.52 -1.21 11.40
C TYR A 234 17.98 -1.62 11.63
N GLY A 235 18.33 -2.87 11.33
CA GLY A 235 19.72 -3.32 11.21
C GLY A 235 20.57 -2.49 10.22
N ALA A 236 19.94 -1.81 9.25
CA ALA A 236 20.61 -0.87 8.34
C ALA A 236 21.32 0.29 9.06
N LEU A 237 20.91 0.63 10.29
CA LEU A 237 21.58 1.63 11.12
C LEU A 237 22.98 1.20 11.58
N ALA A 238 23.39 -0.05 11.34
CA ALA A 238 24.80 -0.46 11.42
C ALA A 238 25.71 0.35 10.46
N ALA A 239 25.12 1.01 9.45
CA ALA A 239 25.81 2.06 8.71
C ALA A 239 26.40 3.13 9.64
N LEU A 240 25.80 3.47 10.77
CA LEU A 240 26.35 4.50 11.66
C LEU A 240 27.54 4.03 12.54
N THR A 241 28.12 2.86 12.25
CA THR A 241 29.50 2.52 12.66
C THR A 241 30.53 3.52 12.13
N ASP A 242 30.24 4.18 11.00
CA ASP A 242 30.94 5.38 10.55
C ASP A 242 30.06 6.61 10.80
N PRO A 243 30.37 7.45 11.81
CA PRO A 243 29.55 8.61 12.13
C PRO A 243 29.73 9.74 11.09
N THR A 244 30.66 9.60 10.14
CA THR A 244 30.91 10.60 9.11
C THR A 244 30.02 10.45 7.88
N ARG A 245 29.20 9.39 7.84
CA ARG A 245 28.18 9.18 6.81
C ARG A 245 27.26 10.38 6.72
N THR A 246 27.05 10.80 5.48
CA THR A 246 26.17 11.90 5.11
C THR A 246 24.69 11.47 5.19
N PRO A 247 23.73 12.41 5.21
CA PRO A 247 22.31 12.08 5.28
C PRO A 247 21.85 11.21 4.12
N LEU A 248 22.32 11.47 2.90
CA LEU A 248 21.97 10.66 1.74
C LEU A 248 22.59 9.26 1.81
N GLU A 249 23.81 9.12 2.34
CA GLU A 249 24.43 7.80 2.56
C GLU A 249 23.68 6.98 3.61
N LEU A 250 23.19 7.61 4.68
CA LEU A 250 22.35 6.96 5.69
C LEU A 250 21.00 6.54 5.08
N ALA A 251 20.31 7.46 4.41
CA ALA A 251 19.04 7.18 3.75
C ALA A 251 19.17 6.05 2.72
N ARG A 252 20.26 6.02 1.94
CA ARG A 252 20.55 4.93 1.01
C ARG A 252 20.76 3.60 1.73
N ALA A 253 21.47 3.57 2.85
CA ALA A 253 21.64 2.34 3.61
C ALA A 253 20.30 1.77 4.11
N ILE A 254 19.39 2.63 4.55
CA ILE A 254 18.02 2.24 4.94
C ILE A 254 17.27 1.66 3.75
N VAL A 255 17.23 2.38 2.63
CA VAL A 255 16.50 1.94 1.42
C VAL A 255 17.07 0.65 0.82
N ASP A 256 18.40 0.51 0.79
CA ASP A 256 19.06 -0.71 0.33
C ASP A 256 18.80 -1.90 1.29
N GLY A 257 18.75 -1.63 2.61
CA GLY A 257 18.43 -2.62 3.64
C GLY A 257 17.00 -3.14 3.54
N PHE A 258 16.03 -2.23 3.39
CA PHE A 258 14.62 -2.53 3.12
C PHE A 258 14.49 -3.43 1.88
N LYS A 259 15.11 -3.03 0.76
CA LYS A 259 15.08 -3.83 -0.47
C LYS A 259 15.66 -5.24 -0.26
N ALA A 260 16.81 -5.34 0.42
CA ALA A 260 17.49 -6.61 0.65
C ALA A 260 16.65 -7.57 1.51
N GLN A 261 15.94 -7.04 2.52
CA GLN A 261 15.01 -7.81 3.35
C GLN A 261 13.89 -8.43 2.51
N TYR A 262 13.24 -7.64 1.66
CA TYR A 262 12.12 -8.10 0.85
C TYR A 262 12.54 -8.99 -0.34
N ASP A 263 13.74 -8.80 -0.88
CA ASP A 263 14.32 -9.74 -1.85
C ASP A 263 14.55 -11.13 -1.23
N LEU A 264 14.88 -11.21 0.06
CA LEU A 264 15.09 -12.49 0.77
C LEU A 264 13.76 -13.22 1.02
N THR A 265 12.70 -12.49 1.35
CA THR A 265 11.35 -13.05 1.54
C THR A 265 10.62 -13.29 0.21
N LYS A 266 11.16 -12.76 -0.89
CA LYS A 266 10.56 -12.75 -2.24
C LYS A 266 9.26 -11.95 -2.30
N GLU A 267 9.11 -10.97 -1.43
CA GLU A 267 8.07 -9.96 -1.56
C GLU A 267 8.29 -9.17 -2.86
N THR A 268 7.22 -8.91 -3.59
CA THR A 268 7.26 -8.29 -4.92
C THR A 268 6.47 -6.99 -5.01
N GLU A 269 5.63 -6.69 -4.01
CA GLU A 269 4.92 -5.43 -3.88
C GLU A 269 5.54 -4.61 -2.75
N TYR A 270 6.48 -3.75 -3.11
CA TYR A 270 7.02 -2.75 -2.20
C TYR A 270 7.56 -1.58 -2.99
N THR A 271 7.62 -0.41 -2.36
CA THR A 271 8.34 0.76 -2.83
C THR A 271 9.03 1.43 -1.66
N LEU A 272 10.20 2.03 -1.86
CA LEU A 272 10.76 2.95 -0.87
C LEU A 272 11.65 3.96 -1.58
N SER A 273 11.52 5.23 -1.23
CA SER A 273 12.16 6.33 -1.96
C SER A 273 12.80 7.35 -1.05
N ILE A 274 13.91 7.92 -1.51
CA ILE A 274 14.59 9.08 -0.93
C ILE A 274 14.22 10.31 -1.76
N LEU A 275 13.58 11.29 -1.13
CA LEU A 275 13.21 12.56 -1.73
C LEU A 275 14.15 13.67 -1.21
N ASP A 276 14.77 14.41 -2.14
CA ASP A 276 15.50 15.64 -1.85
C ASP A 276 14.53 16.81 -1.78
N LEU A 277 14.15 17.23 -0.57
CA LEU A 277 13.12 18.24 -0.36
C LEU A 277 13.57 19.65 -0.77
N SER A 278 14.84 19.86 -1.13
CA SER A 278 15.26 21.13 -1.73
C SER A 278 14.65 21.36 -3.12
N GLU A 279 14.29 20.28 -3.82
CA GLU A 279 13.73 20.30 -5.18
C GLU A 279 12.19 20.45 -5.20
N ILE A 280 11.52 20.39 -4.04
CA ILE A 280 10.04 20.45 -3.95
C ILE A 280 9.45 21.73 -4.56
N SER A 281 10.19 22.84 -4.49
CA SER A 281 9.75 24.12 -5.05
C SER A 281 9.66 24.06 -6.59
N GLY A 282 10.58 23.34 -7.24
CA GLY A 282 10.55 23.08 -8.67
C GLY A 282 9.35 22.23 -9.07
N LEU A 283 9.06 21.18 -8.30
CA LEU A 283 7.89 20.33 -8.52
C LEU A 283 6.57 21.09 -8.34
N ARG A 284 6.43 21.87 -7.26
CA ARG A 284 5.24 22.72 -7.04
C ARG A 284 4.99 23.65 -8.22
N ALA A 285 6.03 24.31 -8.72
CA ALA A 285 5.92 25.20 -9.87
C ALA A 285 5.55 24.45 -11.17
N ALA A 286 6.06 23.23 -11.38
CA ALA A 286 5.70 22.40 -12.52
C ALA A 286 4.23 21.95 -12.46
N ILE A 287 3.77 21.48 -11.29
CA ILE A 287 2.36 21.11 -11.06
C ILE A 287 1.45 22.32 -11.26
N GLU A 288 1.81 23.50 -10.75
CA GLU A 288 1.04 24.73 -10.96
C GLU A 288 0.90 25.07 -12.45
N ARG A 289 2.00 25.01 -13.22
CA ARG A 289 1.97 25.24 -14.68
C ARG A 289 1.10 24.20 -15.38
N PHE A 290 1.28 22.92 -15.06
CA PHE A 290 0.46 21.83 -15.60
C PHE A 290 -1.03 22.08 -15.32
N SER A 291 -1.40 22.27 -14.05
CA SER A 291 -2.80 22.44 -13.64
C SER A 291 -3.42 23.70 -14.23
N ALA A 292 -2.69 24.81 -14.33
CA ALA A 292 -3.18 26.02 -14.97
C ALA A 292 -3.43 25.80 -16.48
N PHE A 293 -2.47 25.20 -17.18
CA PHE A 293 -2.58 24.94 -18.61
C PHE A 293 -3.66 23.90 -18.93
N ALA A 294 -3.66 22.77 -18.21
CA ALA A 294 -4.61 21.68 -18.39
C ALA A 294 -6.06 22.15 -18.21
N ARG A 295 -6.34 23.02 -17.24
CA ARG A 295 -7.66 23.66 -17.09
C ARG A 295 -8.07 24.48 -18.30
N GLY A 296 -7.14 25.17 -18.95
CA GLY A 296 -7.40 25.97 -20.15
C GLY A 296 -7.81 25.13 -21.36
N VAL A 297 -7.38 23.87 -21.42
CA VAL A 297 -7.67 22.92 -22.51
C VAL A 297 -8.55 21.74 -22.09
N ILE A 298 -9.11 21.76 -20.87
CA ILE A 298 -9.70 20.58 -20.21
C ILE A 298 -10.81 19.92 -21.02
N LYS A 299 -11.64 20.70 -21.73
CA LYS A 299 -12.71 20.18 -22.60
C LYS A 299 -12.20 19.30 -23.74
N GLN A 300 -10.94 19.49 -24.15
CA GLN A 300 -10.31 18.72 -25.23
C GLN A 300 -9.52 17.53 -24.69
N THR A 301 -9.10 17.57 -23.42
CA THR A 301 -8.13 16.63 -22.85
C THR A 301 -8.71 15.71 -21.79
N ALA A 302 -9.82 16.07 -21.12
CA ALA A 302 -10.39 15.29 -20.02
C ALA A 302 -10.74 13.84 -20.39
N PRO A 303 -11.41 13.53 -21.53
CA PRO A 303 -11.65 12.14 -21.92
C PRO A 303 -10.36 11.31 -22.06
N ALA A 304 -9.32 11.91 -22.65
CA ALA A 304 -8.04 11.25 -22.84
C ALA A 304 -7.33 10.98 -21.50
N ILE A 305 -7.40 11.94 -20.56
CA ILE A 305 -6.87 11.78 -19.19
C ILE A 305 -7.65 10.69 -18.44
N ALA A 306 -8.98 10.68 -18.50
CA ALA A 306 -9.82 9.69 -17.85
C ALA A 306 -9.46 8.25 -18.29
N LEU A 307 -9.24 8.05 -19.58
CA LEU A 307 -8.79 6.75 -20.12
C LEU A 307 -7.39 6.36 -19.64
N GLN A 308 -6.50 7.31 -19.32
CA GLN A 308 -5.18 7.00 -18.79
C GLN A 308 -5.20 6.67 -17.30
N LEU A 309 -6.17 7.20 -16.53
CA LEU A 309 -6.30 6.91 -15.11
C LEU A 309 -6.59 5.44 -14.82
N SER A 310 -7.13 4.68 -15.77
CA SER A 310 -7.31 3.22 -15.61
C SER A 310 -6.03 2.42 -15.82
N LYS A 311 -4.95 3.04 -16.29
CA LYS A 311 -3.67 2.40 -16.61
C LYS A 311 -2.52 2.87 -15.72
N VAL A 312 -2.74 3.96 -14.98
CA VAL A 312 -1.73 4.49 -14.08
C VAL A 312 -1.50 3.50 -12.94
N GLU A 313 -0.27 3.47 -12.43
CA GLU A 313 0.02 2.68 -11.24
C GLU A 313 -0.58 3.39 -10.03
N THR A 314 -1.30 2.65 -9.22
CA THR A 314 -2.04 3.16 -8.06
C THR A 314 -1.69 2.35 -6.84
N TYR A 315 -1.80 2.97 -5.67
CA TYR A 315 -1.45 2.35 -4.40
C TYR A 315 -2.68 2.24 -3.51
N ASN A 316 -2.75 1.14 -2.75
CA ASN A 316 -3.90 0.76 -1.94
C ASN A 316 -5.25 0.75 -2.70
N GLN A 317 -5.37 -0.12 -3.70
CA GLN A 317 -6.68 -0.48 -4.25
C GLN A 317 -7.31 -1.55 -3.36
N THR A 318 -8.55 -1.35 -2.96
CA THR A 318 -9.33 -2.32 -2.18
C THR A 318 -10.69 -2.52 -2.81
N ARG A 319 -11.29 -3.68 -2.51
CA ARG A 319 -12.64 -4.03 -2.91
C ARG A 319 -13.69 -3.03 -2.41
N ASP A 320 -13.51 -2.43 -1.23
CA ASP A 320 -14.36 -1.31 -0.84
C ASP A 320 -13.77 0.02 -1.36
N PRO A 321 -14.32 0.60 -2.43
CA PRO A 321 -13.73 1.80 -3.01
C PRO A 321 -13.78 3.00 -2.04
N ALA A 322 -14.67 3.01 -1.04
CA ALA A 322 -14.69 4.06 -0.03
C ALA A 322 -13.42 4.08 0.85
N ARG A 323 -12.70 2.96 0.92
CA ARG A 323 -11.46 2.77 1.69
C ARG A 323 -10.19 2.86 0.83
N ALA A 324 -10.33 3.00 -0.49
CA ALA A 324 -9.18 3.15 -1.37
C ALA A 324 -8.53 4.54 -1.21
N SER A 325 -7.20 4.58 -1.28
CA SER A 325 -6.45 5.83 -1.04
C SER A 325 -6.53 6.80 -2.22
N TYR A 326 -6.85 6.30 -3.43
CA TYR A 326 -6.89 7.07 -4.68
C TYR A 326 -5.64 7.90 -4.95
N VAL A 327 -4.49 7.38 -4.55
CA VAL A 327 -3.19 7.95 -4.89
C VAL A 327 -2.61 7.21 -6.08
N VAL A 328 -2.04 7.97 -7.01
CA VAL A 328 -1.49 7.47 -8.27
C VAL A 328 -0.04 7.89 -8.40
N ASP A 329 0.79 7.08 -9.07
CA ASP A 329 2.17 7.46 -9.37
C ASP A 329 2.20 8.72 -10.27
N LEU A 330 2.77 9.81 -9.76
CA LEU A 330 2.72 11.10 -10.45
C LEU A 330 3.54 11.09 -11.74
N HIS A 331 4.70 10.42 -11.76
CA HIS A 331 5.54 10.36 -12.95
C HIS A 331 4.85 9.54 -14.06
N HIS A 332 4.33 8.37 -13.69
CA HIS A 332 3.60 7.50 -14.61
C HIS A 332 2.34 8.18 -15.13
N LEU A 333 1.57 8.85 -14.27
CA LEU A 333 0.41 9.64 -14.68
C LEU A 333 0.82 10.65 -15.76
N MET A 334 1.85 11.45 -15.49
CA MET A 334 2.29 12.48 -16.42
C MET A 334 2.86 11.90 -17.71
N ARG A 335 3.48 10.72 -17.68
CA ARG A 335 3.91 10.00 -18.89
C ARG A 335 2.71 9.65 -19.77
N LEU A 336 1.70 9.02 -19.19
CA LEU A 336 0.49 8.64 -19.91
C LEU A 336 -0.27 9.87 -20.43
N VAL A 337 -0.36 10.93 -19.62
CA VAL A 337 -0.98 12.19 -20.04
C VAL A 337 -0.25 12.81 -21.23
N ALA A 338 1.08 12.84 -21.22
CA ALA A 338 1.88 13.34 -22.33
C ALA A 338 1.69 12.53 -23.62
N GLU A 339 1.60 11.20 -23.51
CA GLU A 339 1.34 10.29 -24.64
C GLU A 339 -0.09 10.43 -25.18
N SER A 340 -1.05 10.77 -24.31
CA SER A 340 -2.47 10.88 -24.67
C SER A 340 -2.84 12.17 -25.40
N SER A 341 -2.08 13.26 -25.24
CA SER A 341 -2.40 14.56 -25.82
C SER A 341 -1.17 15.42 -26.12
N PRO A 342 -0.92 15.78 -27.39
CA PRO A 342 0.15 16.72 -27.76
C PRO A 342 0.04 18.09 -27.08
N LEU A 343 -1.16 18.50 -26.67
CA LEU A 343 -1.38 19.76 -25.96
C LEU A 343 -0.74 19.74 -24.56
N LEU A 344 -0.75 18.58 -23.90
CA LEU A 344 -0.24 18.44 -22.53
C LEU A 344 1.19 17.92 -22.46
N ALA A 345 1.76 17.48 -23.59
CA ALA A 345 3.05 16.79 -23.62
C ALA A 345 4.19 17.57 -22.95
N GLU A 346 4.32 18.87 -23.24
CA GLU A 346 5.38 19.71 -22.67
C GLU A 346 5.19 19.91 -21.15
N VAL A 347 4.00 20.36 -20.73
CA VAL A 347 3.73 20.62 -19.30
C VAL A 347 3.71 19.36 -18.44
N ALA A 348 3.36 18.20 -19.01
CA ALA A 348 3.45 16.92 -18.32
C ALA A 348 4.91 16.42 -18.24
N ALA A 349 5.72 16.65 -19.28
CA ALA A 349 7.16 16.36 -19.23
C ALA A 349 7.88 17.22 -18.19
N ASP A 350 7.52 18.50 -18.05
CA ASP A 350 8.02 19.38 -16.99
C ASP A 350 7.80 18.79 -15.59
N VAL A 351 6.60 18.27 -15.31
CA VAL A 351 6.29 17.63 -14.03
C VAL A 351 7.13 16.37 -13.83
N ARG A 352 7.27 15.54 -14.86
CA ARG A 352 8.12 14.34 -14.78
C ARG A 352 9.58 14.68 -14.46
N THR A 353 10.16 15.65 -15.16
CA THR A 353 11.53 16.09 -14.89
C THR A 353 11.67 16.65 -13.48
N ALA A 354 10.64 17.32 -12.95
CA ALA A 354 10.66 17.78 -11.57
C ALA A 354 10.53 16.65 -10.54
N VAL A 355 9.78 15.58 -10.84
CA VAL A 355 9.77 14.35 -10.03
C VAL A 355 11.15 13.67 -10.05
N GLU A 356 11.77 13.54 -11.22
CA GLU A 356 13.14 13.01 -11.37
C GLU A 356 14.21 13.88 -10.68
N ALA A 357 13.93 15.19 -10.52
CA ALA A 357 14.77 16.08 -9.73
C ALA A 357 14.64 15.77 -8.23
N LEU A 358 13.40 15.68 -7.73
CA LEU A 358 13.05 15.41 -6.33
C LEU A 358 13.50 14.01 -5.86
N VAL A 359 13.25 12.97 -6.65
CA VAL A 359 13.56 11.58 -6.27
C VAL A 359 15.07 11.36 -6.43
N ALA A 360 15.77 11.36 -5.30
CA ALA A 360 17.22 11.15 -5.25
C ALA A 360 17.58 9.68 -5.46
N TYR A 361 16.75 8.76 -4.95
CA TYR A 361 16.89 7.32 -5.12
C TYR A 361 15.57 6.62 -4.83
N ASP A 362 15.28 5.52 -5.53
CA ASP A 362 14.11 4.66 -5.26
C ASP A 362 14.46 3.18 -5.45
N VAL A 363 13.75 2.33 -4.72
CA VAL A 363 13.68 0.89 -4.93
C VAL A 363 12.22 0.47 -5.04
N ARG A 364 11.97 -0.58 -5.81
CA ARG A 364 10.62 -1.14 -5.99
C ARG A 364 10.67 -2.62 -6.29
N GLY A 365 9.66 -3.33 -5.82
CA GLY A 365 9.42 -4.72 -6.15
C GLY A 365 8.94 -4.87 -7.60
N VAL A 366 9.06 -6.08 -8.14
CA VAL A 366 8.76 -6.37 -9.56
C VAL A 366 7.27 -6.19 -9.91
N SER A 367 6.37 -6.20 -8.93
CA SER A 367 4.93 -5.92 -9.12
C SER A 367 4.61 -4.42 -9.16
N ARG A 368 5.61 -3.55 -9.03
CA ARG A 368 5.50 -2.08 -9.12
C ARG A 368 6.38 -1.53 -10.26
N PRO A 369 6.17 -1.96 -11.52
CA PRO A 369 7.05 -1.62 -12.66
C PRO A 369 7.06 -0.12 -12.98
N ASN A 370 5.99 0.60 -12.63
CA ASN A 370 5.81 2.01 -12.93
C ASN A 370 5.91 2.91 -11.69
N GLY A 371 6.25 2.38 -10.53
CA GLY A 371 6.52 3.19 -9.34
C GLY A 371 7.78 4.01 -9.54
N ARG A 372 7.72 5.32 -9.35
CA ARG A 372 8.79 6.30 -9.63
C ARG A 372 9.01 7.25 -8.46
N GLY A 373 8.68 6.78 -7.27
CA GLY A 373 9.04 7.33 -5.98
C GLY A 373 8.13 8.42 -5.42
N LEU A 374 7.13 8.91 -6.16
CA LEU A 374 6.21 9.92 -5.64
C LEU A 374 4.78 9.71 -6.15
N SER A 375 3.83 9.59 -5.22
CA SER A 375 2.39 9.54 -5.50
C SER A 375 1.71 10.91 -5.38
N ILE A 376 0.48 11.03 -5.90
CA ILE A 376 -0.39 12.19 -5.72
C ILE A 376 -1.85 11.75 -5.64
N TYR A 377 -2.68 12.44 -4.86
CA TYR A 377 -4.12 12.15 -4.78
C TYR A 377 -4.85 12.54 -6.08
N PHE A 378 -5.58 11.59 -6.68
CA PHE A 378 -6.45 11.84 -7.84
C PHE A 378 -7.66 10.89 -7.84
N PRO A 379 -8.70 11.18 -7.03
CA PRO A 379 -9.87 10.32 -6.90
C PRO A 379 -10.89 10.53 -8.02
N PRO A 380 -11.75 9.52 -8.28
CA PRO A 380 -13.05 9.74 -8.92
C PRO A 380 -13.89 10.73 -8.12
N LYS A 381 -14.77 11.49 -8.79
CA LYS A 381 -15.56 12.55 -8.15
C LYS A 381 -16.35 12.06 -6.92
N ARG A 382 -16.97 10.88 -7.03
CA ARG A 382 -17.79 10.29 -5.95
C ARG A 382 -17.01 9.95 -4.67
N TYR A 383 -15.68 9.86 -4.77
CA TYR A 383 -14.78 9.55 -3.65
C TYR A 383 -13.81 10.70 -3.35
N TYR A 384 -14.07 11.89 -3.91
CA TYR A 384 -13.35 13.08 -3.52
C TYR A 384 -13.71 13.44 -2.07
N ARG A 385 -12.71 13.44 -1.19
CA ARG A 385 -12.89 13.80 0.21
C ARG A 385 -12.66 15.30 0.41
N ALA A 386 -13.58 15.96 1.11
CA ALA A 386 -13.60 17.42 1.25
C ALA A 386 -12.50 17.98 2.16
N ASP A 387 -12.00 17.17 3.09
CA ASP A 387 -10.82 17.45 3.92
C ASP A 387 -9.54 17.66 3.09
N TYR A 388 -9.46 17.15 1.85
CA TYR A 388 -8.36 17.48 0.95
C TYR A 388 -8.28 18.98 0.59
N ASP A 389 -9.38 19.73 0.75
CA ASP A 389 -9.43 21.17 0.40
C ASP A 389 -8.50 22.03 1.26
N VAL A 390 -8.16 21.57 2.47
CA VAL A 390 -7.31 22.31 3.41
C VAL A 390 -5.83 21.96 3.32
N ILE A 391 -5.45 20.96 2.50
CA ILE A 391 -4.06 20.55 2.34
C ILE A 391 -3.26 21.68 1.68
N ALA A 392 -2.17 22.09 2.33
CA ALA A 392 -1.32 23.18 1.87
C ALA A 392 -0.56 22.80 0.59
N GLY A 393 -0.34 23.77 -0.30
CA GLY A 393 0.42 23.56 -1.54
C GLY A 393 -0.31 22.81 -2.67
N THR A 394 -1.52 22.30 -2.45
CA THR A 394 -2.28 21.52 -3.45
C THR A 394 -3.31 22.32 -4.25
N SER A 395 -3.43 23.63 -4.00
CA SER A 395 -4.54 24.44 -4.54
C SER A 395 -4.67 24.43 -6.08
N SER A 396 -3.55 24.43 -6.80
CA SER A 396 -3.53 24.35 -8.26
C SER A 396 -3.99 22.97 -8.76
N TRP A 397 -3.47 21.91 -8.15
CA TRP A 397 -3.84 20.52 -8.43
C TRP A 397 -5.32 20.26 -8.15
N ARG A 398 -5.81 20.68 -6.98
CA ARG A 398 -7.23 20.64 -6.61
C ARG A 398 -8.11 21.35 -7.64
N ALA A 399 -7.74 22.57 -8.05
CA ALA A 399 -8.51 23.30 -9.05
C ALA A 399 -8.55 22.55 -10.40
N PHE A 400 -7.49 21.83 -10.74
CA PHE A 400 -7.47 20.95 -11.92
C PHE A 400 -8.39 19.73 -11.75
N ILE A 401 -8.34 19.02 -10.61
CA ILE A 401 -9.25 17.90 -10.31
C ILE A 401 -10.72 18.34 -10.42
N GLN A 402 -11.08 19.47 -9.78
CA GLN A 402 -12.45 19.98 -9.80
C GLN A 402 -12.93 20.32 -11.22
N ALA A 403 -12.07 20.97 -12.02
CA ALA A 403 -12.38 21.28 -13.43
C ALA A 403 -12.48 20.00 -14.29
N PHE A 404 -11.63 19.01 -14.02
CA PHE A 404 -11.67 17.70 -14.66
C PHE A 404 -12.99 16.99 -14.34
N HIS A 405 -13.37 16.86 -13.06
CA HIS A 405 -14.64 16.25 -12.64
C HIS A 405 -15.85 16.94 -13.26
N GLN A 406 -15.90 18.27 -13.23
CA GLN A 406 -16.98 19.03 -13.87
C GLN A 406 -17.04 18.75 -15.38
N THR A 407 -15.90 18.70 -16.05
CA THR A 407 -15.86 18.43 -17.50
C THR A 407 -16.32 17.01 -17.81
N ILE A 408 -15.91 16.03 -17.01
CA ILE A 408 -16.36 14.64 -17.14
C ILE A 408 -17.87 14.54 -16.94
N ASP A 409 -18.44 15.22 -15.94
CA ASP A 409 -19.90 15.27 -15.74
C ASP A 409 -20.66 15.85 -16.95
N GLU A 410 -20.09 16.87 -17.58
CA GLU A 410 -20.69 17.57 -18.72
C GLU A 410 -20.53 16.80 -20.06
N THR A 411 -19.47 15.98 -20.21
CA THR A 411 -19.04 15.48 -21.53
C THR A 411 -18.91 13.97 -21.65
N ALA A 412 -18.78 13.24 -20.54
CA ALA A 412 -18.61 11.79 -20.58
C ALA A 412 -19.87 11.13 -21.12
N THR A 413 -19.68 10.20 -22.05
CA THR A 413 -20.77 9.35 -22.54
C THR A 413 -20.84 8.12 -21.66
N ALA A 414 -22.04 7.71 -21.25
CA ALA A 414 -22.23 6.45 -20.57
C ALA A 414 -21.70 5.30 -21.46
N PRO A 415 -21.02 4.30 -20.90
CA PRO A 415 -20.69 3.08 -21.63
C PRO A 415 -21.96 2.47 -22.23
N ILE A 416 -21.87 1.90 -23.43
CA ILE A 416 -23.00 1.20 -24.06
C ILE A 416 -22.50 -0.12 -24.64
N PHE A 417 -23.02 -1.24 -24.17
CA PHE A 417 -22.90 -2.52 -24.85
C PHE A 417 -23.88 -2.60 -26.01
N LEU A 418 -23.41 -3.01 -27.18
CA LEU A 418 -24.19 -3.17 -28.41
C LEU A 418 -25.05 -4.43 -28.42
N ASN A 419 -25.00 -5.24 -27.38
CA ASN A 419 -25.81 -6.45 -27.19
C ASN A 419 -27.27 -6.03 -26.88
N PRO A 420 -28.22 -6.12 -27.85
CA PRO A 420 -29.57 -5.56 -27.68
C PRO A 420 -30.36 -6.26 -26.58
N ASP A 421 -30.10 -7.54 -26.37
CA ASP A 421 -30.78 -8.38 -25.37
C ASP A 421 -30.02 -8.39 -24.02
N LYS A 422 -28.96 -7.56 -23.90
CA LYS A 422 -28.03 -7.55 -22.75
C LYS A 422 -27.34 -8.89 -22.49
N LEU A 423 -27.34 -9.79 -23.48
CA LEU A 423 -26.66 -11.08 -23.40
C LEU A 423 -25.21 -10.98 -23.88
N ALA A 424 -24.26 -11.35 -23.01
CA ALA A 424 -22.86 -11.49 -23.38
C ALA A 424 -22.64 -12.74 -24.26
N TYR A 425 -21.61 -12.73 -25.09
CA TYR A 425 -21.20 -13.91 -25.86
C TYR A 425 -20.35 -14.83 -24.98
N LEU A 426 -20.60 -16.13 -25.03
CA LEU A 426 -19.82 -17.14 -24.31
C LEU A 426 -19.10 -18.08 -25.27
N THR A 427 -17.85 -18.39 -24.94
CA THR A 427 -17.14 -19.55 -25.46
C THR A 427 -16.87 -20.48 -24.29
N GLU A 428 -17.61 -21.59 -24.21
CA GLU A 428 -17.48 -22.55 -23.12
C GLU A 428 -16.48 -23.67 -23.47
N SER A 429 -15.67 -24.03 -22.47
CA SER A 429 -14.85 -25.22 -22.41
C SER A 429 -15.15 -25.97 -21.10
N PRO A 430 -14.72 -27.24 -20.94
CA PRO A 430 -15.00 -27.99 -19.72
C PRO A 430 -14.47 -27.34 -18.44
N ASP A 431 -13.35 -26.64 -18.52
CA ASP A 431 -12.60 -26.08 -17.40
C ASP A 431 -12.60 -24.55 -17.33
N HIS A 432 -13.15 -23.87 -18.34
CA HIS A 432 -13.24 -22.41 -18.36
C HIS A 432 -14.36 -21.92 -19.27
N VAL A 433 -14.76 -20.68 -19.06
CA VAL A 433 -15.61 -19.90 -19.96
C VAL A 433 -14.94 -18.57 -20.27
N GLU A 434 -14.91 -18.26 -21.56
CA GLU A 434 -14.57 -16.92 -22.01
C GLU A 434 -15.87 -16.15 -22.22
N ILE A 435 -16.01 -15.01 -21.53
CA ILE A 435 -17.14 -14.10 -21.68
C ILE A 435 -16.72 -12.84 -22.44
N ARG A 436 -17.52 -12.46 -23.43
CA ARG A 436 -17.24 -11.32 -24.31
C ARG A 436 -18.42 -10.37 -24.42
N GLY A 437 -18.14 -9.08 -24.26
CA GLY A 437 -19.06 -7.98 -24.55
C GLY A 437 -18.53 -7.10 -25.68
N GLN A 438 -19.43 -6.46 -26.43
CA GLN A 438 -19.04 -5.50 -27.46
C GLN A 438 -19.58 -4.12 -27.09
N LEU A 439 -18.69 -3.18 -26.77
CA LEU A 439 -19.05 -1.80 -26.52
C LEU A 439 -19.24 -1.04 -27.84
N ASP A 440 -20.05 0.02 -27.80
CA ASP A 440 -20.09 1.05 -28.83
C ASP A 440 -18.74 1.76 -28.82
N ALA A 441 -18.03 1.70 -29.95
CA ALA A 441 -16.74 2.35 -30.13
C ALA A 441 -16.77 3.86 -29.83
N ALA A 442 -17.93 4.52 -29.93
CA ALA A 442 -18.09 5.93 -29.56
C ALA A 442 -18.00 6.18 -28.04
N THR A 443 -18.32 5.18 -27.22
CA THR A 443 -18.37 5.26 -25.75
C THR A 443 -17.10 4.75 -25.07
N VAL A 444 -16.35 3.87 -25.75
CA VAL A 444 -15.11 3.23 -25.25
C VAL A 444 -14.10 4.23 -24.69
N ARG A 445 -13.99 5.41 -25.30
CA ARG A 445 -13.01 6.44 -24.89
C ARG A 445 -13.24 6.97 -23.47
N ASP A 446 -14.44 6.81 -22.93
CA ASP A 446 -14.83 7.31 -21.61
C ASP A 446 -14.83 6.18 -20.56
N VAL A 447 -14.62 4.92 -20.96
CA VAL A 447 -14.60 3.76 -20.05
C VAL A 447 -13.34 3.80 -19.17
N SER A 448 -13.55 3.75 -17.86
CA SER A 448 -12.50 3.76 -16.83
C SER A 448 -12.30 2.41 -16.15
N SER A 449 -13.30 1.54 -16.12
CA SER A 449 -13.17 0.19 -15.57
C SER A 449 -14.09 -0.78 -16.31
N VAL A 450 -13.65 -2.03 -16.36
CA VAL A 450 -14.46 -3.15 -16.84
C VAL A 450 -14.23 -4.34 -15.90
N VAL A 451 -15.31 -4.85 -15.31
CA VAL A 451 -15.23 -5.89 -14.28
C VAL A 451 -16.20 -7.00 -14.63
N LEU A 452 -15.74 -8.24 -14.49
CA LEU A 452 -16.58 -9.43 -14.45
C LEU A 452 -16.94 -9.72 -13.00
N THR A 453 -18.22 -9.68 -12.67
CA THR A 453 -18.77 -10.21 -11.42
C THR A 453 -19.36 -11.59 -11.70
N PHE A 454 -19.03 -12.60 -10.89
CA PHE A 454 -19.56 -13.95 -11.03
C PHE A 454 -20.23 -14.42 -9.74
N SER A 455 -21.42 -15.01 -9.90
CA SER A 455 -22.31 -15.37 -8.79
C SER A 455 -23.05 -16.67 -9.04
N ILE A 456 -23.61 -17.26 -7.99
CA ILE A 456 -24.48 -18.43 -8.05
C ILE A 456 -25.79 -18.16 -7.30
N PHE A 457 -26.84 -18.90 -7.64
CA PHE A 457 -28.06 -18.93 -6.83
C PHE A 457 -27.98 -20.10 -5.84
N ALA A 458 -28.12 -19.85 -4.55
CA ALA A 458 -28.24 -20.90 -3.54
C ALA A 458 -29.70 -20.96 -3.05
N ASP A 459 -30.42 -22.02 -3.39
CA ASP A 459 -31.78 -22.35 -2.95
C ASP A 459 -32.72 -21.14 -2.73
N GLY A 460 -32.97 -20.34 -3.76
CA GLY A 460 -33.81 -19.15 -3.65
C GLY A 460 -33.58 -18.15 -4.80
N PRO A 461 -34.21 -16.96 -4.74
CA PRO A 461 -33.98 -15.91 -5.72
C PRO A 461 -32.68 -15.11 -5.47
N ASP A 462 -32.04 -15.30 -4.31
CA ASP A 462 -30.87 -14.53 -3.90
C ASP A 462 -29.60 -15.02 -4.61
N GLN A 463 -28.77 -14.07 -5.03
CA GLN A 463 -27.49 -14.33 -5.69
C GLN A 463 -26.35 -14.19 -4.70
N PHE A 464 -25.50 -15.21 -4.64
CA PHE A 464 -24.27 -15.21 -3.86
C PHE A 464 -23.11 -14.89 -4.79
N VAL A 465 -22.51 -13.71 -4.61
CA VAL A 465 -21.36 -13.30 -5.42
C VAL A 465 -20.13 -14.04 -4.92
N LEU A 466 -19.50 -14.77 -5.82
CA LEU A 466 -18.29 -15.55 -5.54
C LEU A 466 -17.03 -14.70 -5.73
N GLY A 467 -17.09 -13.70 -6.60
CA GLY A 467 -15.98 -12.78 -6.77
C GLY A 467 -16.08 -11.86 -7.96
N GLU A 468 -15.00 -11.11 -8.15
CA GLU A 468 -14.81 -10.15 -9.23
C GLU A 468 -13.44 -10.36 -9.91
N LYS A 469 -13.42 -10.25 -11.24
CA LYS A 469 -12.22 -10.29 -12.07
C LYS A 469 -12.14 -9.04 -12.93
N GLN A 470 -10.98 -8.38 -12.98
CA GLN A 470 -10.74 -7.32 -13.94
C GLN A 470 -10.80 -7.85 -15.38
N ALA A 471 -11.50 -7.12 -16.25
CA ALA A 471 -11.68 -7.48 -17.64
C ALA A 471 -10.66 -6.80 -18.54
N THR A 472 -10.35 -7.42 -19.69
CA THR A 472 -9.49 -6.79 -20.68
C THR A 472 -10.34 -6.06 -21.73
N LEU A 473 -10.07 -4.76 -21.92
CA LEU A 473 -10.66 -3.95 -22.98
C LEU A 473 -9.70 -3.85 -24.18
N ILE A 474 -10.02 -4.54 -25.27
CA ILE A 474 -9.23 -4.54 -26.52
C ILE A 474 -10.02 -3.79 -27.60
N GLY A 475 -9.65 -2.53 -27.84
CA GLY A 475 -10.45 -1.65 -28.68
C GLY A 475 -11.83 -1.47 -28.06
N ALA A 476 -12.87 -1.99 -28.70
CA ALA A 476 -14.25 -1.94 -28.19
C ALA A 476 -14.75 -3.29 -27.65
N GLN A 477 -13.90 -4.32 -27.64
CA GLN A 477 -14.26 -5.64 -27.15
C GLN A 477 -13.83 -5.79 -25.69
N VAL A 478 -14.75 -6.22 -24.83
CA VAL A 478 -14.47 -6.61 -23.45
C VAL A 478 -14.34 -8.12 -23.41
N ILE A 479 -13.24 -8.64 -22.89
CA ILE A 479 -12.95 -10.08 -22.84
C ILE A 479 -12.43 -10.46 -21.45
N VAL A 480 -12.97 -11.53 -20.89
CA VAL A 480 -12.50 -12.12 -19.64
C VAL A 480 -12.60 -13.64 -19.72
N ASP A 481 -11.55 -14.32 -19.24
CA ASP A 481 -11.58 -15.76 -19.02
C ASP A 481 -11.88 -16.04 -17.54
N TYR A 482 -12.79 -16.97 -17.30
CA TYR A 482 -13.12 -17.47 -15.98
C TYR A 482 -13.06 -18.99 -15.96
N ASP A 483 -12.19 -19.51 -15.11
CA ASP A 483 -11.89 -20.93 -14.89
C ASP A 483 -12.76 -21.58 -13.80
N TYR A 484 -13.89 -20.95 -13.47
CA TYR A 484 -14.77 -21.36 -12.37
C TYR A 484 -14.10 -21.40 -11.00
N SER A 485 -12.98 -20.68 -10.85
CA SER A 485 -12.22 -20.58 -9.61
C SER A 485 -13.03 -19.93 -8.50
N ILE A 486 -12.99 -20.55 -7.33
CA ILE A 486 -13.54 -20.07 -6.06
C ILE A 486 -12.46 -20.14 -4.99
N VAL A 487 -12.57 -19.27 -3.99
CA VAL A 487 -11.69 -19.32 -2.83
C VAL A 487 -12.30 -20.19 -1.75
N GLU A 488 -11.61 -21.29 -1.42
CA GLU A 488 -11.91 -22.13 -0.27
C GLU A 488 -10.99 -21.78 0.89
N LEU A 489 -11.59 -21.58 2.07
CA LEU A 489 -10.92 -21.26 3.32
C LEU A 489 -11.12 -22.39 4.31
N THR A 490 -10.03 -22.87 4.93
CA THR A 490 -10.09 -23.98 5.90
C THR A 490 -9.22 -23.74 7.12
N GLN A 491 -9.70 -24.18 8.29
CA GLN A 491 -8.94 -24.22 9.54
C GLN A 491 -9.49 -25.34 10.44
N GLY A 492 -8.71 -26.40 10.63
CA GLY A 492 -9.16 -27.57 11.39
C GLY A 492 -10.40 -28.22 10.75
N ALA A 493 -11.55 -28.16 11.44
CA ALA A 493 -12.82 -28.68 10.95
C ALA A 493 -13.70 -27.61 10.27
N SER A 494 -13.32 -26.34 10.37
CA SER A 494 -14.03 -25.22 9.74
C SER A 494 -13.65 -25.13 8.26
N GLN A 495 -14.65 -25.00 7.41
CA GLN A 495 -14.51 -24.84 5.97
C GLN A 495 -15.61 -23.89 5.48
N THR A 496 -15.25 -22.92 4.64
CA THR A 496 -16.21 -22.05 3.95
C THR A 496 -15.64 -21.59 2.61
N TYR A 497 -16.49 -20.98 1.80
CA TYR A 497 -16.10 -20.35 0.54
C TYR A 497 -16.22 -18.84 0.69
N GLY A 498 -15.18 -18.14 0.26
CA GLY A 498 -15.09 -16.69 0.38
C GLY A 498 -15.35 -16.00 -0.95
N TYR A 499 -15.90 -14.79 -0.86
CA TYR A 499 -15.78 -13.83 -1.95
C TYR A 499 -14.31 -13.49 -2.19
N PHE A 500 -13.91 -13.25 -3.43
CA PHE A 500 -12.58 -12.71 -3.73
C PHE A 500 -12.60 -11.70 -4.88
N THR A 501 -11.62 -10.80 -4.89
CA THR A 501 -11.26 -10.04 -6.09
C THR A 501 -9.97 -10.60 -6.68
N GLU A 502 -9.87 -10.61 -7.99
CA GLU A 502 -8.65 -10.96 -8.72
C GLU A 502 -8.24 -9.80 -9.63
N GLN A 503 -6.99 -9.38 -9.47
CA GLN A 503 -6.36 -8.38 -10.32
C GLN A 503 -5.07 -8.97 -10.90
N ARG A 504 -4.82 -8.69 -12.18
CA ARG A 504 -3.59 -9.09 -12.86
C ARG A 504 -2.86 -7.86 -13.35
N ASP A 505 -1.56 -7.76 -13.03
CA ASP A 505 -0.71 -6.67 -13.52
C ASP A 505 -0.21 -6.92 -14.96
N ALA A 506 0.53 -5.96 -15.51
CA ALA A 506 1.01 -6.02 -16.90
C ALA A 506 2.04 -7.15 -17.12
N GLU A 507 2.72 -7.57 -16.07
CA GLU A 507 3.72 -8.64 -16.03
C GLU A 507 3.08 -10.02 -15.86
N GLY A 508 1.78 -10.06 -15.56
CA GLY A 508 0.99 -11.28 -15.38
C GLY A 508 0.95 -11.80 -13.95
N ASN A 509 1.49 -11.08 -12.97
CA ASN A 509 1.31 -11.42 -11.56
C ASN A 509 -0.15 -11.22 -11.19
N THR A 510 -0.67 -12.11 -10.34
CA THR A 510 -2.08 -12.12 -9.94
C THR A 510 -2.18 -11.82 -8.45
N THR A 511 -2.95 -10.82 -8.07
CA THR A 511 -3.32 -10.51 -6.68
C THR A 511 -4.75 -10.98 -6.44
N ILE A 512 -4.93 -11.80 -5.42
CA ILE A 512 -6.22 -12.24 -4.89
C ILE A 512 -6.44 -11.53 -3.56
N ALA A 513 -7.54 -10.79 -3.44
CA ALA A 513 -7.93 -10.11 -2.21
C ALA A 513 -9.22 -10.71 -1.65
N ILE A 514 -9.18 -11.15 -0.39
CA ILE A 514 -10.29 -11.79 0.31
C ILE A 514 -10.69 -10.90 1.50
N PRO A 515 -11.92 -10.37 1.52
CA PRO A 515 -12.36 -9.50 2.60
C PRO A 515 -12.84 -10.29 3.83
N PHE A 516 -12.45 -9.80 5.00
CA PHE A 516 -12.83 -10.30 6.31
C PHE A 516 -13.33 -9.15 7.18
N ASP A 517 -14.25 -9.47 8.06
CA ASP A 517 -14.46 -8.73 9.30
C ASP A 517 -13.57 -9.35 10.39
N TYR A 518 -12.90 -8.52 11.18
CA TYR A 518 -11.91 -8.94 12.18
C TYR A 518 -12.22 -8.34 13.54
N GLY A 519 -12.32 -9.17 14.57
CA GLY A 519 -12.59 -8.70 15.93
C GLY A 519 -12.82 -9.85 16.91
N PRO A 520 -13.07 -9.53 18.19
CA PRO A 520 -13.20 -10.55 19.24
C PRO A 520 -14.49 -11.36 19.06
N ASP A 521 -15.55 -10.69 18.60
CA ASP A 521 -16.88 -11.21 18.32
C ASP A 521 -17.46 -10.51 17.05
N ASP A 522 -18.67 -10.88 16.63
CA ASP A 522 -19.33 -10.42 15.39
C ASP A 522 -19.87 -8.97 15.40
N ILE A 523 -19.76 -8.26 16.54
CA ILE A 523 -20.46 -6.97 16.77
C ILE A 523 -19.56 -5.75 16.55
N ASP A 524 -18.24 -5.88 16.75
CA ASP A 524 -17.28 -4.78 16.74
C ASP A 524 -16.06 -5.19 15.92
N VAL A 525 -16.24 -5.16 14.60
CA VAL A 525 -15.32 -5.74 13.64
C VAL A 525 -14.66 -4.67 12.77
N GLN A 526 -13.35 -4.78 12.63
CA GLN A 526 -12.53 -4.04 11.68
C GLN A 526 -12.63 -4.70 10.30
N TYR A 527 -12.67 -3.89 9.24
CA TYR A 527 -12.52 -4.41 7.88
C TYR A 527 -11.06 -4.80 7.61
N VAL A 528 -10.84 -6.03 7.18
CA VAL A 528 -9.53 -6.58 6.86
C VAL A 528 -9.55 -7.19 5.46
N GLU A 529 -8.47 -7.02 4.70
CA GLU A 529 -8.30 -7.65 3.40
C GLU A 529 -7.07 -8.56 3.43
N TRP A 530 -7.27 -9.86 3.17
CA TRP A 530 -6.16 -10.79 2.99
C TRP A 530 -5.72 -10.78 1.52
N ARG A 531 -4.52 -10.27 1.26
CA ARG A 531 -3.93 -10.18 -0.07
C ARG A 531 -2.94 -11.31 -0.29
N LEU A 532 -3.17 -12.09 -1.35
CA LEU A 532 -2.35 -13.20 -1.79
C LEU A 532 -1.83 -12.88 -3.18
N LYS A 533 -0.51 -12.96 -3.39
CA LYS A 533 0.09 -12.64 -4.69
C LYS A 533 0.79 -13.83 -5.29
N TYR A 534 0.54 -14.05 -6.57
CA TYR A 534 1.09 -15.14 -7.34
C TYR A 534 1.88 -14.58 -8.52
N ASP A 535 3.04 -15.15 -8.80
CA ASP A 535 3.74 -14.88 -10.06
C ASP A 535 2.98 -15.47 -11.27
N PRO A 536 3.37 -15.17 -12.52
CA PRO A 536 2.71 -15.72 -13.70
C PRO A 536 2.80 -17.26 -13.80
N ALA A 537 3.68 -17.89 -13.01
CA ALA A 537 3.80 -19.34 -12.90
C ALA A 537 2.86 -19.94 -11.82
N GLY A 538 2.05 -19.13 -11.14
CA GLY A 538 1.13 -19.55 -10.09
C GLY A 538 1.81 -19.81 -8.74
N THR A 539 3.03 -19.34 -8.52
CA THR A 539 3.74 -19.49 -7.24
C THR A 539 3.39 -18.33 -6.32
N LEU A 540 2.87 -18.63 -5.12
CA LEU A 540 2.64 -17.63 -4.08
C LEU A 540 3.95 -16.91 -3.72
N LYS A 541 3.95 -15.59 -3.77
CA LYS A 541 5.06 -14.69 -3.45
C LYS A 541 4.82 -13.92 -2.17
N SER A 542 3.60 -13.46 -1.97
CA SER A 542 3.19 -12.66 -0.82
C SER A 542 1.85 -13.14 -0.26
N SER A 543 1.68 -13.00 1.05
CA SER A 543 0.47 -13.34 1.79
C SER A 543 0.38 -12.46 3.03
N GLU A 544 -0.41 -11.40 2.96
CA GLU A 544 -0.48 -10.37 4.00
C GLU A 544 -1.91 -9.95 4.28
N PHE A 545 -2.23 -9.75 5.55
CA PHE A 545 -3.48 -9.14 5.96
C PHE A 545 -3.27 -7.63 6.07
N TYR A 546 -4.24 -6.86 5.61
CA TYR A 546 -4.25 -5.41 5.74
C TYR A 546 -5.51 -5.00 6.51
N GLY A 547 -5.32 -4.35 7.65
CA GLY A 547 -6.41 -3.78 8.46
C GLY A 547 -6.70 -2.35 8.05
N TYR A 548 -7.98 -2.00 8.00
CA TYR A 548 -8.45 -0.66 7.68
C TYR A 548 -9.08 -0.03 8.90
N SER A 549 -8.62 1.15 9.30
CA SER A 549 -9.20 1.98 10.34
C SER A 549 -9.79 3.26 9.74
N GLU A 550 -10.37 4.13 10.56
CA GLU A 550 -10.76 5.48 10.11
C GLU A 550 -9.55 6.33 9.70
N THR A 551 -8.39 6.04 10.28
CA THR A 551 -7.18 6.86 10.19
C THR A 551 -6.18 6.35 9.17
N GLY A 552 -6.25 5.08 8.75
CA GLY A 552 -5.35 4.55 7.74
C GLY A 552 -5.51 3.08 7.41
N VAL A 553 -4.45 2.55 6.81
CA VAL A 553 -4.31 1.14 6.45
C VAL A 553 -2.86 0.73 6.70
N ALA A 554 -2.66 -0.44 7.29
CA ALA A 554 -1.35 -1.08 7.35
C ALA A 554 -1.49 -2.60 7.41
N ALA A 555 -0.35 -3.27 7.32
CA ALA A 555 -0.28 -4.68 7.59
C ALA A 555 -0.85 -4.99 8.98
N LEU A 556 -1.56 -6.10 9.09
CA LEU A 556 -2.14 -6.60 10.33
C LEU A 556 -1.54 -7.96 10.63
N GLN A 557 -1.02 -8.14 11.84
CA GLN A 557 -0.75 -9.46 12.38
C GLN A 557 -1.98 -9.88 13.20
N PRO A 558 -2.78 -10.85 12.72
CA PRO A 558 -3.99 -11.20 13.44
C PRO A 558 -3.64 -11.84 14.80
N GLU A 559 -4.20 -11.28 15.87
CA GLU A 559 -3.89 -11.65 17.24
C GLU A 559 -4.58 -12.94 17.71
N ALA A 560 -3.96 -13.62 18.69
CA ALA A 560 -4.56 -14.78 19.33
C ALA A 560 -5.79 -14.39 20.16
N GLY A 561 -6.89 -15.16 20.02
CA GLY A 561 -8.15 -14.87 20.69
C GLY A 561 -9.11 -14.00 19.87
N GLN A 562 -8.64 -13.39 18.79
CA GLN A 562 -9.48 -12.69 17.82
C GLN A 562 -10.03 -13.66 16.75
N ARG A 563 -11.06 -13.22 16.03
CA ARG A 563 -11.75 -14.01 15.00
C ARG A 563 -11.71 -13.28 13.65
N LEU A 564 -11.55 -14.07 12.58
CA LEU A 564 -11.68 -13.62 11.20
C LEU A 564 -12.97 -14.19 10.60
N PHE A 565 -13.86 -13.33 10.13
CA PHE A 565 -15.14 -13.66 9.52
C PHE A 565 -15.07 -13.32 8.04
N PRO A 566 -14.91 -14.31 7.14
CA PRO A 566 -15.00 -14.04 5.70
C PRO A 566 -16.31 -13.35 5.39
N THR A 567 -16.26 -12.34 4.53
CA THR A 567 -17.46 -11.65 4.06
C THR A 567 -17.81 -12.12 2.65
N SER A 568 -19.09 -12.17 2.35
CA SER A 568 -19.64 -12.46 1.03
C SER A 568 -20.59 -11.35 0.61
N ILE A 569 -20.90 -11.25 -0.69
CA ILE A 569 -21.99 -10.38 -1.15
C ILE A 569 -23.19 -11.24 -1.46
N VAL A 570 -24.33 -10.85 -0.91
CA VAL A 570 -25.63 -11.38 -1.30
C VAL A 570 -26.40 -10.26 -2.00
N ILE A 571 -26.90 -10.54 -3.19
CA ILE A 571 -27.81 -9.67 -3.93
C ILE A 571 -29.20 -10.28 -3.81
N ASP A 572 -30.12 -9.55 -3.19
CA ASP A 572 -31.51 -10.00 -3.03
C ASP A 572 -32.28 -10.00 -4.38
N ALA A 573 -33.49 -10.54 -4.35
CA ALA A 573 -34.38 -10.60 -5.52
C ALA A 573 -34.72 -9.22 -6.11
N GLU A 574 -34.63 -8.16 -5.30
CA GLU A 574 -34.84 -6.77 -5.69
C GLU A 574 -33.58 -6.12 -6.28
N GLY A 575 -32.44 -6.80 -6.25
CA GLY A 575 -31.16 -6.31 -6.77
C GLY A 575 -30.34 -5.51 -5.75
N ASN A 576 -30.70 -5.50 -4.47
CA ASN A 576 -29.92 -4.85 -3.43
C ASN A 576 -28.79 -5.77 -2.98
N GLY A 577 -27.55 -5.31 -3.15
CA GLY A 577 -26.37 -5.99 -2.65
C GLY A 577 -26.10 -5.63 -1.19
N GLN A 578 -25.83 -6.63 -0.36
CA GLN A 578 -25.35 -6.48 1.00
C GLN A 578 -24.10 -7.33 1.23
N SER A 579 -23.10 -6.76 1.90
CA SER A 579 -21.99 -7.55 2.43
C SER A 579 -22.43 -8.21 3.73
N LEU A 580 -22.27 -9.53 3.81
CA LEU A 580 -22.65 -10.34 4.96
C LEU A 580 -21.46 -11.17 5.43
N GLN A 581 -21.31 -11.28 6.75
CA GLN A 581 -20.41 -12.27 7.34
C GLN A 581 -20.90 -13.68 7.03
N THR A 582 -19.97 -14.59 6.77
CA THR A 582 -20.29 -16.01 6.72
C THR A 582 -20.45 -16.56 8.14
N ASP A 583 -21.29 -17.59 8.30
CA ASP A 583 -21.51 -18.28 9.59
C ASP A 583 -20.25 -19.01 10.12
N VAL A 584 -19.20 -19.09 9.30
CA VAL A 584 -17.93 -19.74 9.63
C VAL A 584 -16.89 -18.67 9.90
N SER A 585 -16.37 -18.62 11.12
CA SER A 585 -15.19 -17.82 11.44
C SER A 585 -13.97 -18.66 11.78
N PHE A 586 -12.81 -18.03 11.63
CA PHE A 586 -11.49 -18.60 11.85
C PHE A 586 -10.84 -17.97 13.08
N ASP A 587 -10.08 -18.77 13.83
CA ASP A 587 -9.18 -18.27 14.88
C ASP A 587 -8.05 -17.49 14.22
N ALA A 588 -7.95 -16.20 14.51
CA ALA A 588 -7.01 -15.31 13.85
C ALA A 588 -5.55 -15.64 14.21
N GLY A 589 -5.30 -16.17 15.41
CA GLY A 589 -3.97 -16.58 15.86
C GLY A 589 -3.49 -17.92 15.28
N GLN A 590 -4.26 -18.55 14.38
CA GLN A 590 -3.92 -19.84 13.77
C GLN A 590 -3.91 -19.74 12.24
N PRO A 591 -3.01 -20.48 11.54
CA PRO A 591 -2.97 -20.44 10.09
C PRO A 591 -4.30 -20.83 9.45
N ILE A 592 -4.78 -20.01 8.51
CA ILE A 592 -5.90 -20.33 7.62
C ILE A 592 -5.32 -20.86 6.33
N ALA A 593 -5.78 -22.02 5.87
CA ALA A 593 -5.38 -22.54 4.57
C ALA A 593 -6.33 -22.01 3.50
N VAL A 594 -5.76 -21.38 2.47
CA VAL A 594 -6.45 -20.89 1.29
C VAL A 594 -6.15 -21.78 0.09
N ARG A 595 -7.18 -22.15 -0.65
CA ARG A 595 -7.07 -22.93 -1.89
C ARG A 595 -7.97 -22.32 -2.95
N LEU A 596 -7.42 -22.12 -4.15
CA LEU A 596 -8.22 -21.91 -5.35
C LEU A 596 -8.80 -23.28 -5.75
N ALA A 597 -10.07 -23.47 -5.44
CA ALA A 597 -10.86 -24.63 -5.86
C ALA A 597 -11.70 -24.26 -7.08
N THR A 598 -12.36 -25.24 -7.70
CA THR A 598 -13.30 -24.98 -8.80
C THR A 598 -14.74 -25.32 -8.38
N LEU A 599 -15.72 -24.60 -8.92
CA LEU A 599 -17.15 -24.94 -8.68
C LEU A 599 -17.49 -26.38 -9.11
N MET A 600 -16.76 -26.94 -10.08
CA MET A 600 -16.94 -28.33 -10.50
C MET A 600 -16.58 -29.34 -9.39
N GLU A 601 -15.62 -29.02 -8.53
CA GLU A 601 -15.27 -29.86 -7.37
C GLU A 601 -16.42 -29.95 -6.35
N LEU A 602 -17.35 -29.00 -6.35
CA LEU A 602 -18.50 -28.95 -5.43
C LEU A 602 -19.68 -29.81 -5.89
N GLY A 603 -19.51 -30.64 -6.92
CA GLY A 603 -20.53 -31.59 -7.37
C GLY A 603 -21.49 -31.07 -8.44
N GLY A 604 -21.15 -29.95 -9.10
CA GLY A 604 -21.93 -29.36 -10.20
C GLY A 604 -23.37 -28.99 -9.83
N GLY A 605 -24.21 -28.72 -10.83
CA GLY A 605 -25.60 -28.31 -10.66
C GLY A 605 -25.79 -26.81 -10.38
N TYR A 606 -24.72 -26.02 -10.42
CA TYR A 606 -24.78 -24.57 -10.23
C TYR A 606 -25.09 -23.86 -11.55
N GLU A 607 -26.02 -22.92 -11.50
CA GLU A 607 -26.12 -21.88 -12.52
C GLU A 607 -25.21 -20.72 -12.10
N VAL A 608 -24.15 -20.51 -12.87
CA VAL A 608 -23.18 -19.44 -12.66
C VAL A 608 -23.59 -18.26 -13.50
N LEU A 609 -24.00 -17.17 -12.87
CA LEU A 609 -24.28 -15.90 -13.54
C LEU A 609 -22.99 -15.10 -13.67
N LEU A 610 -22.73 -14.64 -14.89
CA LEU A 610 -21.57 -13.86 -15.29
C LEU A 610 -22.06 -12.47 -15.74
N LEU A 611 -21.62 -11.42 -15.05
CA LEU A 611 -22.01 -10.04 -15.31
C LEU A 611 -20.77 -9.22 -15.69
N LEU A 612 -20.68 -8.80 -16.95
CA LEU A 612 -19.69 -7.81 -17.38
C LEU A 612 -20.25 -6.41 -17.23
N THR A 613 -19.61 -5.61 -16.39
CA THR A 613 -19.95 -4.20 -16.17
C THR A 613 -18.85 -3.31 -16.72
N ALA A 614 -19.21 -2.30 -17.50
CA ALA A 614 -18.32 -1.22 -17.93
C ALA A 614 -18.77 0.08 -17.24
N GLU A 615 -17.83 0.82 -16.67
CA GLU A 615 -18.08 2.07 -15.97
C GLU A 615 -17.18 3.19 -16.51
N ASN A 616 -17.68 4.42 -16.54
CA ASN A 616 -16.90 5.62 -16.88
C ASN A 616 -16.47 6.42 -15.63
N ALA A 617 -15.59 7.40 -15.82
CA ALA A 617 -15.07 8.21 -14.71
C ALA A 617 -16.12 9.08 -13.97
N LYS A 618 -17.33 9.22 -14.55
CA LYS A 618 -18.49 9.88 -13.93
C LYS A 618 -19.25 8.94 -12.98
N GLY A 619 -19.10 7.63 -13.16
CA GLY A 619 -19.86 6.59 -12.48
C GLY A 619 -21.11 6.14 -13.23
N ASP A 620 -21.27 6.53 -14.50
CA ASP A 620 -22.29 5.90 -15.35
C ASP A 620 -21.78 4.52 -15.78
N LEU A 621 -22.68 3.53 -15.77
CA LEU A 621 -22.36 2.15 -16.13
C LEU A 621 -23.34 1.58 -17.14
N ASP A 622 -22.89 0.54 -17.85
CA ASP A 622 -23.74 -0.39 -18.59
C ASP A 622 -23.19 -1.81 -18.41
N PHE A 623 -24.02 -2.81 -18.65
CA PHE A 623 -23.66 -4.21 -18.43
C PHE A 623 -24.20 -5.15 -19.49
N VAL A 624 -23.58 -6.31 -19.61
CA VAL A 624 -24.11 -7.50 -20.28
C VAL A 624 -23.89 -8.71 -19.38
N SER A 625 -24.80 -9.67 -19.43
CA SER A 625 -24.73 -10.86 -18.62
C SER A 625 -24.95 -12.12 -19.43
N ASN A 626 -24.52 -13.26 -18.91
CA ASN A 626 -24.95 -14.57 -19.38
C ASN A 626 -24.79 -15.58 -18.23
N SER A 627 -25.35 -16.78 -18.36
CA SER A 627 -25.14 -17.84 -17.37
C SER A 627 -24.59 -19.12 -18.00
N VAL A 628 -23.84 -19.86 -17.20
CA VAL A 628 -23.39 -21.21 -17.54
C VAL A 628 -23.90 -22.18 -16.50
N THR A 629 -24.46 -23.31 -16.92
CA THR A 629 -24.81 -24.41 -16.03
C THR A 629 -23.67 -25.41 -16.00
N LEU A 630 -23.08 -25.63 -14.83
CA LEU A 630 -22.03 -26.62 -14.65
C LEU A 630 -22.67 -28.00 -14.40
N ASP A 631 -22.65 -28.90 -15.38
CA ASP A 631 -23.14 -30.29 -15.22
C ASP A 631 -22.03 -31.18 -14.63
N PRO A 632 -22.26 -31.97 -13.57
CA PRO A 632 -21.25 -32.81 -12.92
C PRO A 632 -20.69 -34.02 -13.71
N GLN A 633 -20.70 -34.00 -15.05
CA GLN A 633 -20.36 -35.17 -15.88
C GLN A 633 -18.87 -35.43 -16.09
#